data_AF-A0A9E0TLI5-F1
#
_entry.id   AF-A0A9E0TLI5-F1
#
_cell.length_a   1.000
_cell.length_b   1.000
_cell.length_c   1.000
_cell.angle_alpha   90.00
_cell.angle_beta   90.00
_cell.angle_gamma   90.00
#
_symmetry.space_group_name_H-M   'P 1'
#
loop_
_entity.id
_entity.type
_entity.pdbx_description
1 polymer ?
#
loop_
_entity_poly.entity_id
_entity_poly.type
_entity_poly.pdbx_seq_one_letter_code
_entity_poly.pdbx_strand_id
1 'polypeptide(L)'
;MMRKDRMGWVFDRVFPRLQPSVSAQEQEKDDKELNDCRNRAEALDIDDLEKSIASIEVLVEGEDDRRKGIDTRLSTIVGLGSIAGSIVIGATLAQPATLAGHGLAMRFLLGVLIFYITLQLCLAVFWAIRGLNRRNYSALTPGDFLPDLEIPIRRRLRDRLATLVELLQHNRSTNNEKMGAMAVAHQASQNFIVGLGCLSLVGVVMFLIGPSGTAAAVGQSRGPAGSPPMVQAPVRHVPIPAGSGPAIAPGQPRSGTSVPVAAPSPVSKKR
;
A
#
# COMPACT_ATOMS: atom_id res chain seq x y z
N MET A 1 6.71 35.68 16.90
CA MET A 1 6.21 34.39 17.42
C MET A 1 5.58 33.54 16.28
N MET A 2 6.23 33.41 15.12
CA MET A 2 5.62 32.98 13.84
C MET A 2 6.43 31.90 13.08
N ARG A 3 7.40 31.26 13.75
CA ARG A 3 8.29 30.21 13.17
C ARG A 3 7.92 28.78 13.60
N LYS A 4 7.18 28.60 14.70
CA LYS A 4 6.85 27.25 15.22
C LYS A 4 5.83 26.53 14.34
N ASP A 5 4.87 27.26 13.78
CA ASP A 5 3.80 26.66 12.97
C ASP A 5 4.28 26.19 11.59
N ARG A 6 5.24 26.91 10.98
CA ARG A 6 5.82 26.52 9.68
C ARG A 6 6.67 25.25 9.77
N MET A 7 7.41 25.06 10.87
CA MET A 7 8.22 23.87 11.06
C MET A 7 7.34 22.65 11.37
N GLY A 8 6.26 22.84 12.14
CA GLY A 8 5.21 21.84 12.35
C GLY A 8 4.56 21.40 11.04
N TRP A 9 4.21 22.35 10.16
CA TRP A 9 3.60 22.05 8.86
C TRP A 9 4.52 21.22 7.93
N VAL A 10 5.81 21.51 7.88
CA VAL A 10 6.77 20.70 7.10
C VAL A 10 6.96 19.32 7.72
N PHE A 11 7.05 19.24 9.06
CA PHE A 11 7.19 17.96 9.75
C PHE A 11 5.97 17.06 9.60
N ASP A 12 4.77 17.64 9.65
CA ASP A 12 3.50 16.92 9.45
C ASP A 12 3.34 16.45 8.00
N ARG A 13 4.02 17.14 7.07
CA ARG A 13 4.12 16.72 5.67
C ARG A 13 5.10 15.56 5.47
N VAL A 14 6.21 15.52 6.19
CA VAL A 14 7.20 14.43 6.05
C VAL A 14 6.81 13.21 6.89
N PHE A 15 6.23 13.45 8.06
CA PHE A 15 5.77 12.45 9.03
C PHE A 15 4.35 12.81 9.48
N PRO A 16 3.31 12.44 8.72
CA PRO A 16 1.94 12.62 9.19
C PRO A 16 1.78 11.83 10.48
N ARG A 17 1.59 12.54 11.60
CA ARG A 17 1.39 11.93 12.90
C ARG A 17 -0.09 11.70 13.10
N LEU A 18 -0.47 10.57 13.70
CA LEU A 18 -1.77 10.55 14.35
C LEU A 18 -1.71 11.56 15.48
N GLN A 19 -2.71 12.43 15.53
CA GLN A 19 -3.03 13.08 16.79
C GLN A 19 -3.22 11.96 17.82
N PRO A 20 -2.55 12.03 18.98
CA PRO A 20 -2.70 11.01 19.99
C PRO A 20 -4.19 10.96 20.34
N SER A 21 -4.83 9.81 20.07
CA SER A 21 -6.14 9.53 20.62
C SER A 21 -5.99 9.70 22.13
N VAL A 22 -6.81 10.56 22.71
CA VAL A 22 -6.77 10.89 24.12
C VAL A 22 -7.48 9.74 24.83
N SER A 23 -6.92 8.53 24.74
CA SER A 23 -7.63 7.29 25.02
C SER A 23 -8.14 7.22 26.47
N ALA A 24 -7.41 7.80 27.42
CA ALA A 24 -7.83 7.83 28.82
C ALA A 24 -8.93 8.87 29.10
N GLN A 25 -8.90 10.03 28.44
CA GLN A 25 -9.89 11.09 28.64
C GLN A 25 -11.16 10.86 27.82
N GLU A 26 -11.06 10.18 26.67
CA GLU A 26 -12.20 9.68 25.91
C GLU A 26 -12.89 8.53 26.64
N GLN A 27 -12.16 7.57 27.22
CA GLN A 27 -12.76 6.50 28.03
C GLN A 27 -13.54 7.05 29.23
N GLU A 28 -12.95 7.98 30.00
CA GLU A 28 -13.65 8.57 31.15
C GLU A 28 -14.89 9.38 30.74
N LYS A 29 -14.88 9.93 29.52
CA LYS A 29 -16.02 10.65 28.96
C LYS A 29 -17.10 9.69 28.47
N ASP A 30 -16.71 8.62 27.79
CA ASP A 30 -17.60 7.57 27.29
C ASP A 30 -18.32 6.87 28.45
N ASP A 31 -17.61 6.56 29.55
CA ASP A 31 -18.17 5.98 30.77
C ASP A 31 -19.20 6.90 31.46
N LYS A 32 -18.95 8.21 31.43
CA LYS A 32 -19.91 9.21 31.95
C LYS A 32 -21.15 9.29 31.06
N GLU A 33 -20.98 9.31 29.74
CA GLU A 33 -22.10 9.33 28.79
C GLU A 33 -22.95 8.05 28.88
N LEU A 34 -22.33 6.89 29.12
CA LEU A 34 -23.02 5.61 29.34
C LEU A 34 -23.86 5.62 30.61
N ASN A 35 -23.29 6.09 31.72
CA ASN A 35 -24.02 6.19 32.98
C ASN A 35 -25.19 7.18 32.89
N ASP A 36 -25.01 8.31 32.19
CA ASP A 36 -26.09 9.25 31.92
C ASP A 36 -27.21 8.65 31.06
N CYS A 37 -26.85 7.86 30.04
CA CYS A 37 -27.81 7.14 29.22
C CYS A 37 -28.58 6.08 30.03
N ARG A 38 -27.89 5.35 30.91
CA ARG A 38 -28.50 4.36 31.82
C ARG A 38 -29.48 5.02 32.78
N ASN A 39 -29.09 6.13 33.40
CA ASN A 39 -29.93 6.90 34.30
C ASN A 39 -31.19 7.44 33.60
N ARG A 40 -31.08 7.86 32.33
CA ARG A 40 -32.24 8.29 31.53
C ARG A 40 -33.16 7.11 31.17
N ALA A 41 -32.59 5.95 30.83
CA ALA A 41 -33.33 4.72 30.55
C ALA A 41 -34.18 4.23 31.74
N GLU A 42 -33.78 4.57 32.98
CA GLU A 42 -34.55 4.24 34.18
C GLU A 42 -35.86 5.03 34.30
N ALA A 43 -35.92 6.24 33.75
CA ALA A 43 -37.10 7.10 33.78
C ALA A 43 -38.11 6.84 32.64
N LEU A 44 -37.70 6.10 31.61
CA LEU A 44 -38.50 5.85 30.41
C LEU A 44 -39.53 4.74 30.60
N ASP A 45 -40.66 4.87 29.90
CA ASP A 45 -41.69 3.84 29.81
C ASP A 45 -41.39 2.81 28.70
N ILE A 46 -42.09 1.68 28.72
CA ILE A 46 -41.82 0.53 27.84
C ILE A 46 -41.87 0.92 26.36
N ASP A 47 -42.92 1.63 25.92
CA ASP A 47 -43.08 2.05 24.53
C ASP A 47 -41.96 3.00 24.07
N ASP A 48 -41.50 3.88 24.94
CA ASP A 48 -40.41 4.80 24.63
C ASP A 48 -39.04 4.11 24.64
N LEU A 49 -38.89 3.05 25.44
CA LEU A 49 -37.72 2.18 25.46
C LEU A 49 -37.59 1.42 24.13
N GLU A 50 -38.69 0.87 23.61
CA GLU A 50 -38.70 0.19 22.31
C GLU A 50 -38.35 1.15 21.17
N LYS A 51 -38.90 2.37 21.17
CA LYS A 51 -38.52 3.41 20.20
C LYS A 51 -37.06 3.79 20.29
N SER A 52 -36.51 3.87 21.50
CA SER A 52 -35.10 4.21 21.72
C SER A 52 -34.18 3.10 21.22
N ILE A 53 -34.53 1.84 21.46
CA ILE A 53 -33.81 0.66 20.94
C ILE A 53 -33.81 0.69 19.42
N ALA A 54 -34.98 0.85 18.78
CA ALA A 54 -35.09 0.91 17.33
C ALA A 54 -34.25 2.06 16.74
N SER A 55 -34.23 3.22 17.41
CA SER A 55 -33.41 4.36 16.99
C SER A 55 -31.92 4.07 17.08
N ILE A 56 -31.46 3.35 18.11
CA ILE A 56 -30.05 2.99 18.28
C ILE A 56 -29.64 1.89 17.30
N GLU A 57 -30.52 0.94 16.98
CA GLU A 57 -30.25 -0.07 15.95
C GLU A 57 -29.95 0.59 14.60
N VAL A 58 -30.71 1.62 14.22
CA VAL A 58 -30.43 2.43 13.01
C VAL A 58 -29.06 3.12 13.10
N LEU A 59 -28.68 3.62 14.27
CA LEU A 59 -27.36 4.25 14.45
C LEU A 59 -26.22 3.22 14.37
N VAL A 60 -26.42 2.02 14.89
CA VAL A 60 -25.45 0.91 14.80
C VAL A 60 -25.28 0.49 13.33
N GLU A 61 -26.36 0.36 12.58
CA GLU A 61 -26.32 0.06 11.14
C GLU A 61 -25.59 1.16 10.35
N GLY A 62 -25.85 2.43 10.66
CA GLY A 62 -25.13 3.56 10.06
C GLY A 62 -23.62 3.55 10.36
N GLU A 63 -23.22 3.11 11.55
CA GLU A 63 -21.81 2.98 11.92
C GLU A 63 -21.14 1.79 11.19
N ASP A 64 -21.87 0.71 10.94
CA ASP A 64 -21.42 -0.40 10.11
C ASP A 64 -21.23 0.01 8.64
N ASP A 65 -22.12 0.84 8.10
CA ASP A 65 -21.95 1.39 6.76
C ASP A 65 -20.77 2.37 6.67
N ARG A 66 -20.58 3.21 7.69
CA ARG A 66 -19.39 4.07 7.81
C ARG A 66 -18.12 3.23 7.83
N ARG A 67 -18.10 2.13 8.59
CA ARG A 67 -16.98 1.17 8.63
C ARG A 67 -16.70 0.58 7.24
N LYS A 68 -17.72 0.06 6.55
CA LYS A 68 -17.55 -0.48 5.18
C LYS A 68 -16.94 0.57 4.26
N GLY A 69 -17.42 1.81 4.33
CA GLY A 69 -16.88 2.93 3.56
C GLY A 69 -15.40 3.20 3.83
N ILE A 70 -14.96 3.14 5.11
CA ILE A 70 -13.54 3.28 5.48
C ILE A 70 -12.72 2.10 4.95
N ASP A 71 -13.18 0.87 5.16
CA ASP A 71 -12.49 -0.34 4.72
C ASP A 71 -12.33 -0.38 3.19
N THR A 72 -13.36 0.03 2.43
CA THR A 72 -13.27 0.16 0.97
C THR A 72 -12.18 1.15 0.56
N ARG A 73 -12.14 2.34 1.16
CA ARG A 73 -11.15 3.38 0.83
C ARG A 73 -9.73 2.96 1.18
N LEU A 74 -9.54 2.33 2.34
CA LEU A 74 -8.24 1.79 2.73
C LEU A 74 -7.77 0.69 1.79
N SER A 75 -8.67 -0.21 1.37
CA SER A 75 -8.37 -1.25 0.38
C SER A 75 -7.97 -0.64 -0.97
N THR A 76 -8.65 0.43 -1.41
CA THR A 76 -8.25 1.18 -2.61
C THR A 76 -6.84 1.76 -2.48
N ILE A 77 -6.48 2.35 -1.34
CA ILE A 77 -5.13 2.88 -1.10
C ILE A 77 -4.08 1.78 -1.22
N VAL A 78 -4.32 0.60 -0.64
CA VAL A 78 -3.40 -0.56 -0.76
C VAL A 78 -3.29 -1.02 -2.21
N GLY A 79 -4.42 -1.13 -2.92
CA GLY A 79 -4.45 -1.53 -4.34
C GLY A 79 -3.67 -0.57 -5.24
N LEU A 80 -3.90 0.74 -5.10
CA LEU A 80 -3.16 1.78 -5.81
C LEU A 80 -1.68 1.79 -5.41
N GLY A 81 -1.37 1.47 -4.14
CA GLY A 81 -0.01 1.33 -3.64
C GLY A 81 0.81 0.27 -4.38
N SER A 82 0.18 -0.82 -4.82
CA SER A 82 0.84 -1.86 -5.63
C SER A 82 1.26 -1.35 -7.01
N ILE A 83 0.36 -0.61 -7.68
CA ILE A 83 0.65 0.03 -8.97
C ILE A 83 1.74 1.11 -8.81
N ALA A 84 1.64 1.91 -7.75
CA ALA A 84 2.67 2.89 -7.42
C ALA A 84 4.04 2.24 -7.16
N GLY A 85 4.07 1.08 -6.47
CA GLY A 85 5.29 0.33 -6.19
C GLY A 85 6.01 -0.12 -7.46
N SER A 86 5.29 -0.58 -8.48
CA SER A 86 5.90 -0.98 -9.74
C SER A 86 6.56 0.19 -10.47
N ILE A 87 5.94 1.38 -10.43
CA ILE A 87 6.51 2.62 -10.98
C ILE A 87 7.80 3.00 -10.25
N VAL A 88 7.81 2.93 -8.91
CA VAL A 88 9.01 3.24 -8.10
C VAL A 88 10.15 2.26 -8.39
N ILE A 89 9.85 0.97 -8.50
CA ILE A 89 10.85 -0.05 -8.88
C ILE A 89 11.40 0.22 -10.28
N GLY A 90 10.52 0.49 -11.25
CA GLY A 90 10.93 0.84 -12.62
C GLY A 90 11.81 2.08 -12.66
N ALA A 91 11.46 3.13 -11.92
CA ALA A 91 12.26 4.35 -11.81
C ALA A 91 13.64 4.09 -11.19
N THR A 92 13.70 3.22 -10.17
CA THR A 92 14.94 2.82 -9.50
C THR A 92 15.86 2.05 -10.45
N LEU A 93 15.31 1.09 -11.20
CA LEU A 93 16.08 0.29 -12.17
C LEU A 93 16.55 1.11 -13.38
N ALA A 94 15.82 2.15 -13.76
CA ALA A 94 16.18 3.04 -14.87
C ALA A 94 17.28 4.06 -14.52
N GLN A 95 17.65 4.20 -13.24
CA GLN A 95 18.65 5.18 -12.79
C GLN A 95 20.03 5.04 -13.47
N PRO A 96 20.64 3.85 -13.58
CA PRO A 96 21.99 3.74 -14.13
C PRO A 96 22.10 4.24 -15.57
N ALA A 97 21.06 3.99 -16.37
CA ALA A 97 20.99 4.40 -17.77
C ALA A 97 20.77 5.92 -17.92
N THR A 98 19.89 6.50 -17.10
CA THR A 98 19.58 7.94 -17.14
C THR A 98 20.67 8.81 -16.53
N LEU A 99 21.48 8.27 -15.62
CA LEU A 99 22.51 9.03 -14.89
C LEU A 99 23.88 9.02 -15.57
N ALA A 100 24.09 8.23 -16.63
CA ALA A 100 25.40 7.97 -17.24
C ALA A 100 26.17 9.23 -17.70
N GLY A 101 25.50 10.36 -17.94
CA GLY A 101 26.12 11.64 -18.32
C GLY A 101 25.93 12.80 -17.33
N HIS A 102 25.31 12.56 -16.17
CA HIS A 102 24.92 13.63 -15.23
C HIS A 102 25.86 13.71 -14.02
N GLY A 103 26.09 14.94 -13.52
CA GLY A 103 26.97 15.20 -12.38
C GLY A 103 26.51 14.57 -11.07
N LEU A 104 27.46 14.33 -10.15
CA LEU A 104 27.24 13.62 -8.87
C LEU A 104 26.09 14.23 -8.04
N ALA A 105 25.94 15.55 -8.03
CA ALA A 105 24.88 16.25 -7.31
C ALA A 105 23.46 15.87 -7.81
N MET A 106 23.27 15.78 -9.13
CA MET A 106 21.99 15.34 -9.72
C MET A 106 21.69 13.87 -9.41
N ARG A 107 22.73 13.03 -9.41
CA ARG A 107 22.59 11.61 -9.03
C ARG A 107 22.12 11.47 -7.59
N PHE A 108 22.74 12.23 -6.68
CA PHE A 108 22.37 12.25 -5.27
C PHE A 108 20.96 12.79 -5.06
N LEU A 109 20.61 13.91 -5.71
CA LEU A 109 19.26 14.49 -5.65
C LEU A 109 18.19 13.50 -6.10
N LEU A 110 18.40 12.80 -7.23
CA LEU A 110 17.45 11.80 -7.72
C LEU A 110 17.34 10.61 -6.77
N GLY A 111 18.46 10.12 -6.22
CA GLY A 111 18.47 9.05 -5.23
C GLY A 111 17.68 9.40 -3.97
N VAL A 112 17.90 10.61 -3.43
CA VAL A 112 17.15 11.13 -2.27
C VAL A 112 15.66 11.26 -2.59
N LEU A 113 15.32 11.73 -3.79
CA LEU A 113 13.93 11.90 -4.22
C LEU A 113 13.20 10.55 -4.35
N ILE A 114 13.81 9.54 -4.99
CA ILE A 114 13.23 8.20 -5.11
C ILE A 114 13.12 7.55 -3.73
N PHE A 115 14.11 7.71 -2.87
CA PHE A 115 14.06 7.22 -1.49
C PHE A 115 12.89 7.85 -0.71
N TYR A 116 12.70 9.17 -0.81
CA TYR A 116 11.59 9.88 -0.20
C TYR A 116 10.23 9.36 -0.69
N ILE A 117 10.06 9.20 -2.01
CA ILE A 117 8.83 8.68 -2.62
C ILE A 117 8.54 7.25 -2.13
N THR A 118 9.57 6.41 -2.07
CA THR A 118 9.47 5.03 -1.56
C THR A 118 9.02 5.03 -0.10
N LEU A 119 9.61 5.89 0.73
CA LEU A 119 9.25 6.01 2.14
C LEU A 119 7.78 6.43 2.31
N GLN A 120 7.31 7.43 1.56
CA GLN A 120 5.92 7.88 1.60
C GLN A 120 4.96 6.77 1.16
N LEU A 121 5.32 6.00 0.13
CA LEU A 121 4.53 4.85 -0.31
C LEU A 121 4.44 3.77 0.77
N CYS A 122 5.57 3.40 1.39
CA CYS A 122 5.60 2.44 2.49
C CYS A 122 4.76 2.91 3.69
N LEU A 123 4.84 4.20 4.06
CA LEU A 123 4.03 4.78 5.13
C LEU A 123 2.54 4.73 4.81
N ALA A 124 2.14 5.10 3.59
CA ALA A 124 0.74 5.06 3.16
C ALA A 124 0.18 3.63 3.25
N VAL A 125 0.92 2.64 2.73
CA VAL A 125 0.52 1.23 2.77
C VAL A 125 0.51 0.69 4.20
N PHE A 126 1.52 1.01 5.02
CA PHE A 126 1.59 0.57 6.41
C PHE A 126 0.38 1.06 7.22
N TRP A 127 0.04 2.35 7.11
CA TRP A 127 -1.13 2.92 7.79
C TRP A 127 -2.44 2.38 7.24
N ALA A 128 -2.52 2.13 5.93
CA ALA A 128 -3.70 1.53 5.34
C ALA A 128 -3.93 0.09 5.81
N ILE A 129 -2.87 -0.73 5.87
CA ILE A 129 -2.93 -2.09 6.43
C ILE A 129 -3.29 -2.03 7.92
N ARG A 130 -2.70 -1.11 8.67
CA ARG A 130 -3.03 -0.93 10.10
C ARG A 130 -4.50 -0.55 10.30
N GLY A 131 -5.07 0.27 9.42
CA GLY A 131 -6.50 0.61 9.44
C GLY A 131 -7.42 -0.53 8.98
N LEU A 132 -6.95 -1.40 8.08
CA LEU A 132 -7.67 -2.60 7.63
C LEU A 132 -7.60 -3.75 8.62
N ASN A 133 -6.60 -3.76 9.50
CA ASN A 133 -6.42 -4.84 10.45
C ASN A 133 -7.69 -5.01 11.29
N ARG A 134 -8.22 -6.24 11.34
CA ARG A 134 -9.45 -6.55 12.04
C ARG A 134 -9.19 -6.38 13.54
N ARG A 135 -9.61 -5.24 14.09
CA ARG A 135 -9.84 -5.11 15.53
C ARG A 135 -11.13 -5.88 15.85
N ASN A 136 -11.16 -6.51 17.03
CA ASN A 136 -12.31 -7.30 17.48
C ASN A 136 -13.51 -6.37 17.60
N TYR A 137 -14.37 -6.39 16.58
CA TYR A 137 -15.69 -5.81 16.69
C TYR A 137 -16.50 -6.72 17.58
N SER A 138 -16.95 -6.20 18.72
CA SER A 138 -18.03 -6.85 19.46
C SER A 138 -19.22 -6.94 18.51
N ALA A 139 -19.61 -8.15 18.14
CA ALA A 139 -20.88 -8.38 17.46
C ALA A 139 -21.88 -8.85 18.51
N LEU A 140 -23.15 -8.46 18.38
CA LEU A 140 -24.19 -9.04 19.22
C LEU A 140 -24.17 -10.56 19.03
N THR A 141 -24.04 -11.29 20.13
CA THR A 141 -23.99 -12.75 20.08
C THR A 141 -25.44 -13.24 20.04
N PRO A 142 -25.77 -14.33 19.32
CA PRO A 142 -27.13 -14.90 19.32
C PRO A 142 -27.70 -15.16 20.73
N GLY A 143 -26.83 -15.35 21.72
CA GLY A 143 -27.18 -15.48 23.13
C GLY A 143 -27.76 -14.22 23.79
N ASP A 144 -27.48 -13.02 23.27
CA ASP A 144 -28.06 -11.75 23.74
C ASP A 144 -29.54 -11.63 23.36
N PHE A 145 -30.01 -12.47 22.43
CA PHE A 145 -31.39 -12.50 21.97
C PHE A 145 -32.22 -13.60 22.64
N LEU A 146 -31.62 -14.50 23.43
CA LEU A 146 -32.39 -15.53 24.12
C LEU A 146 -33.09 -14.93 25.34
N PRO A 147 -34.43 -14.92 25.37
CA PRO A 147 -35.17 -14.36 26.49
C PRO A 147 -35.05 -15.29 27.70
N ASP A 148 -34.40 -14.82 28.76
CA ASP A 148 -34.52 -15.46 30.07
C ASP A 148 -35.93 -15.17 30.61
N LEU A 149 -36.81 -16.18 30.62
CA LEU A 149 -38.24 -16.01 30.92
C LEU A 149 -38.54 -15.49 32.34
N GLU A 150 -37.55 -15.49 33.23
CA GLU A 150 -37.69 -15.08 34.63
C GLU A 150 -37.52 -13.56 34.85
N ILE A 151 -37.07 -12.80 33.84
CA ILE A 151 -36.78 -11.36 33.96
C ILE A 151 -37.97 -10.51 33.48
N PRO A 152 -38.41 -9.48 34.24
CA PRO A 152 -39.48 -8.59 33.79
C PRO A 152 -39.09 -7.84 32.52
N ILE A 153 -40.05 -7.72 31.58
CA ILE A 153 -39.86 -7.16 30.22
C ILE A 153 -39.15 -5.79 30.24
N ARG A 154 -39.56 -4.92 31.16
CA ARG A 154 -38.96 -3.58 31.35
C ARG A 154 -37.47 -3.64 31.68
N ARG A 155 -37.04 -4.60 32.51
CA ARG A 155 -35.63 -4.79 32.86
C ARG A 155 -34.82 -5.31 31.67
N ARG A 156 -35.38 -6.28 30.94
CA ARG A 156 -34.76 -6.82 29.72
C ARG A 156 -34.53 -5.75 28.65
N LEU A 157 -35.52 -4.90 28.40
CA LEU A 157 -35.39 -3.80 27.43
C LEU A 157 -34.31 -2.79 27.86
N ARG A 158 -34.17 -2.52 29.15
CA ARG A 158 -33.12 -1.63 29.67
C ARG A 158 -31.73 -2.24 29.51
N ASP A 159 -31.59 -3.52 29.83
CA ASP A 159 -30.32 -4.22 29.67
C ASP A 159 -29.92 -4.27 28.18
N ARG A 160 -30.87 -4.57 27.28
CA ARG A 160 -30.64 -4.52 25.83
C ARG A 160 -30.24 -3.12 25.35
N LEU A 161 -30.92 -2.08 25.84
CA LEU A 161 -30.60 -0.69 25.50
C LEU A 161 -29.17 -0.34 25.94
N ALA A 162 -28.78 -0.71 27.16
CA ALA A 162 -27.42 -0.48 27.66
C ALA A 162 -26.37 -1.20 26.79
N THR A 163 -26.58 -2.49 26.48
CA THR A 163 -25.68 -3.27 25.61
C THR A 163 -25.54 -2.64 24.22
N LEU A 164 -26.64 -2.15 23.64
CA LEU A 164 -26.60 -1.50 22.32
C LEU A 164 -25.87 -0.15 22.35
N VAL A 165 -26.01 0.63 23.42
CA VAL A 165 -25.26 1.89 23.59
C VAL A 165 -23.77 1.63 23.75
N GLU A 166 -23.39 0.65 24.59
CA GLU A 166 -22.00 0.22 24.77
C GLU A 166 -21.39 -0.23 23.43
N LEU A 167 -22.13 -1.04 22.68
CA LEU A 167 -21.73 -1.48 21.35
C LEU A 167 -21.54 -0.31 20.38
N LEU A 168 -22.49 0.63 20.34
CA LEU A 168 -22.42 1.79 19.46
C LEU A 168 -21.19 2.66 19.77
N GLN A 169 -20.93 2.93 21.05
CA GLN A 169 -19.75 3.69 21.47
C GLN A 169 -18.46 2.96 21.12
N HIS A 170 -18.38 1.65 21.39
CA HIS A 170 -17.22 0.84 21.05
C HIS A 170 -16.94 0.83 19.53
N ASN A 171 -18.00 0.71 18.71
CA ASN A 171 -17.90 0.78 17.26
C ASN A 171 -17.45 2.16 16.78
N ARG A 172 -17.98 3.25 17.35
CA ARG A 172 -17.57 4.62 17.03
C ARG A 172 -16.11 4.86 17.35
N SER A 173 -15.65 4.46 18.53
CA SER A 173 -14.25 4.59 18.95
C SER A 173 -13.32 3.85 17.98
N THR A 174 -13.63 2.58 17.70
CA THR A 174 -12.87 1.77 16.74
C THR A 174 -12.86 2.38 15.34
N ASN A 175 -14.01 2.88 14.86
CA ASN A 175 -14.10 3.51 13.55
C ASN A 175 -13.39 4.87 13.49
N ASN A 176 -13.35 5.64 14.57
CA ASN A 176 -12.57 6.87 14.66
C ASN A 176 -11.08 6.59 14.58
N GLU A 177 -10.58 5.53 15.23
CA GLU A 177 -9.18 5.12 15.11
C GLU A 177 -8.84 4.69 13.68
N LYS A 178 -9.72 3.93 13.02
CA LYS A 178 -9.56 3.58 11.61
C LYS A 178 -9.58 4.81 10.70
N MET A 179 -10.47 5.77 10.96
CA MET A 179 -10.51 7.03 10.24
C MET A 179 -9.22 7.82 10.43
N GLY A 180 -8.64 7.83 11.64
CA GLY A 180 -7.33 8.42 11.91
C GLY A 180 -6.22 7.77 11.09
N ALA A 181 -6.16 6.43 11.08
CA ALA A 181 -5.23 5.69 10.24
C ALA A 181 -5.44 5.99 8.73
N MET A 182 -6.70 6.10 8.29
CA MET A 182 -7.05 6.46 6.93
C MET A 182 -6.59 7.89 6.57
N ALA A 183 -6.78 8.86 7.47
CA ALA A 183 -6.35 10.24 7.25
C ALA A 183 -4.84 10.33 7.06
N VAL A 184 -4.07 9.62 7.91
CA VAL A 184 -2.61 9.54 7.79
C VAL A 184 -2.18 8.85 6.49
N ALA A 185 -2.83 7.73 6.13
CA ALA A 185 -2.58 7.04 4.87
C ALA A 185 -2.88 7.94 3.65
N HIS A 186 -3.99 8.69 3.70
CA HIS A 186 -4.36 9.62 2.65
C HIS A 186 -3.36 10.76 2.53
N GLN A 187 -2.92 11.35 3.63
CA GLN A 187 -1.90 12.40 3.63
C GLN A 187 -0.57 11.91 3.04
N ALA A 188 -0.12 10.72 3.45
CA ALA A 188 1.08 10.10 2.88
C ALA A 188 0.92 9.83 1.36
N SER A 189 -0.27 9.40 0.92
CA SER A 189 -0.57 9.21 -0.52
C SER A 189 -0.52 10.52 -1.32
N GLN A 190 -0.99 11.64 -0.76
CA GLN A 190 -0.88 12.94 -1.40
C GLN A 190 0.58 13.39 -1.53
N ASN A 191 1.39 13.17 -0.50
CA ASN A 191 2.82 13.47 -0.53
C ASN A 191 3.57 12.60 -1.54
N PHE A 192 3.18 11.32 -1.66
CA PHE A 192 3.68 10.43 -2.70
C PHE A 192 3.36 10.97 -4.10
N ILE A 193 2.12 11.38 -4.38
CA ILE A 193 1.71 11.93 -5.68
C ILE A 193 2.49 13.21 -6.01
N VAL A 194 2.64 14.12 -5.05
CA VAL A 194 3.45 15.34 -5.23
C VAL A 194 4.91 14.98 -5.51
N GLY A 195 5.47 14.01 -4.78
CA GLY A 195 6.83 13.51 -5.01
C GLY A 195 7.00 12.92 -6.41
N LEU A 196 6.04 12.13 -6.89
CA LEU A 196 6.02 11.59 -8.24
C LEU A 196 5.98 12.70 -9.31
N GLY A 197 5.19 13.76 -9.07
CA GLY A 197 5.15 14.95 -9.92
C GLY A 197 6.51 15.66 -9.99
N CYS A 198 7.18 15.83 -8.84
CA CYS A 198 8.53 16.37 -8.79
C CYS A 198 9.54 15.46 -9.52
N LEU A 199 9.44 14.14 -9.35
CA LEU A 199 10.31 13.17 -10.04
C LEU A 199 10.14 13.24 -11.55
N SER A 200 8.90 13.34 -12.03
CA SER A 200 8.58 13.52 -13.45
C SER A 200 9.19 14.82 -13.99
N LEU A 201 9.03 15.93 -13.27
CA LEU A 201 9.60 17.22 -13.66
C LEU A 201 11.14 17.17 -13.75
N VAL A 202 11.81 16.57 -12.76
CA VAL A 202 13.26 16.38 -12.77
C VAL A 202 13.67 15.52 -13.96
N GLY A 203 12.95 14.42 -14.24
CA GLY A 203 13.19 13.56 -15.40
C GLY A 203 13.10 14.31 -16.73
N VAL A 204 12.08 15.16 -16.90
CA VAL A 204 11.93 16.01 -18.11
C VAL A 204 13.08 17.01 -18.23
N VAL A 205 13.45 17.68 -17.14
CA VAL A 205 14.57 18.63 -17.14
C VAL A 205 15.89 17.93 -17.49
N MET A 206 16.14 16.75 -16.92
CA MET A 206 17.32 15.93 -17.26
C MET A 206 17.30 15.46 -18.72
N PHE A 207 16.14 15.13 -19.26
CA PHE A 207 16.00 14.79 -20.69
C PHE A 207 16.30 15.98 -21.61
N LEU A 208 15.87 17.19 -21.24
CA LEU A 208 16.09 18.41 -22.03
C LEU A 208 17.54 18.94 -21.94
N ILE A 209 18.18 18.81 -20.78
CA ILE A 209 19.57 19.26 -20.55
C ILE A 209 20.59 18.18 -20.91
N GLY A 210 20.16 16.91 -20.96
CA GLY A 210 21.00 15.77 -21.25
C GLY A 210 21.71 15.93 -22.60
N PRO A 211 22.98 15.49 -22.70
CA PRO A 211 23.71 15.58 -23.95
C PRO A 211 22.95 14.78 -25.02
N SER A 212 22.56 15.46 -26.10
CA SER A 212 21.92 14.88 -27.28
C SER A 212 22.85 13.82 -27.89
N GLY A 213 22.76 12.59 -27.40
CA GLY A 213 23.55 11.46 -27.84
C GLY A 213 23.08 10.94 -29.20
N THR A 214 23.06 11.78 -30.22
CA THR A 214 22.84 11.38 -31.62
C THR A 214 24.06 11.61 -32.51
N ALA A 215 25.19 12.06 -31.96
CA ALA A 215 26.44 12.24 -32.72
C ALA A 215 27.54 11.19 -32.43
N ALA A 216 27.43 10.39 -31.36
CA ALA A 216 28.50 9.49 -30.93
C ALA A 216 28.46 8.07 -31.55
N ALA A 217 27.39 7.69 -32.23
CA ALA A 217 27.26 6.36 -32.85
C ALA A 217 27.69 6.29 -34.34
N VAL A 218 27.97 7.43 -34.98
CA VAL A 218 28.37 7.49 -36.41
C VAL A 218 29.88 7.72 -36.60
N GLY A 219 30.62 8.05 -35.54
CA GLY A 219 32.07 8.33 -35.61
C GLY A 219 33.00 7.12 -35.53
N GLN A 220 32.51 5.93 -35.17
CA GLN A 220 33.38 4.76 -34.93
C GLN A 220 33.54 3.85 -36.17
N SER A 221 33.16 4.34 -37.34
CA SER A 221 33.31 3.64 -38.62
C SER A 221 34.01 4.53 -39.64
N ARG A 222 35.23 5.00 -39.34
CA ARG A 222 36.15 5.50 -40.37
C ARG A 222 37.62 5.62 -39.91
N GLY A 223 38.37 4.55 -40.19
CA GLY A 223 39.75 4.56 -40.71
C GLY A 223 40.90 4.31 -39.71
N PRO A 224 42.13 3.99 -40.18
CA PRO A 224 42.54 3.41 -41.47
C PRO A 224 43.53 2.21 -41.30
N ALA A 225 43.95 1.66 -42.44
CA ALA A 225 44.85 0.51 -42.62
C ALA A 225 46.19 0.59 -41.84
N GLY A 226 46.65 -0.57 -41.33
CA GLY A 226 47.99 -0.76 -40.77
C GLY A 226 48.26 -2.22 -40.39
N SER A 227 48.78 -2.97 -41.36
CA SER A 227 49.70 -4.13 -41.27
C SER A 227 49.42 -5.31 -40.30
N PRO A 228 49.44 -6.58 -40.76
CA PRO A 228 49.31 -7.75 -39.90
C PRO A 228 50.61 -8.02 -39.08
N PRO A 229 50.51 -8.53 -37.84
CA PRO A 229 51.68 -8.91 -37.06
C PRO A 229 52.33 -10.18 -37.60
N MET A 230 53.65 -10.10 -37.80
CA MET A 230 54.55 -11.20 -38.17
C MET A 230 54.46 -12.37 -37.17
N VAL A 231 54.33 -13.57 -37.72
CA VAL A 231 54.49 -14.86 -37.06
C VAL A 231 55.97 -15.05 -36.71
N GLN A 232 56.30 -15.13 -35.42
CA GLN A 232 57.52 -15.78 -34.94
C GLN A 232 57.13 -17.06 -34.21
N ALA A 233 57.53 -18.19 -34.79
CA ALA A 233 57.47 -19.50 -34.16
C ALA A 233 58.69 -19.70 -33.24
N PRO A 234 58.51 -20.35 -32.07
CA PRO A 234 59.57 -21.11 -31.45
C PRO A 234 59.29 -22.62 -31.60
N VAL A 235 60.22 -23.26 -32.31
CA VAL A 235 60.37 -24.73 -32.39
C VAL A 235 60.62 -25.29 -30.99
N ARG A 236 59.80 -26.25 -30.56
CA ARG A 236 60.18 -27.25 -29.55
C ARG A 236 59.66 -28.63 -29.93
N HIS A 237 60.60 -29.52 -30.22
CA HIS A 237 60.45 -30.98 -30.27
C HIS A 237 60.20 -31.54 -28.87
N VAL A 238 59.19 -32.41 -28.70
CA VAL A 238 59.12 -33.56 -27.75
C VAL A 238 58.05 -34.55 -28.30
N PRO A 239 58.20 -35.89 -28.15
CA PRO A 239 57.71 -36.89 -29.10
C PRO A 239 56.33 -37.49 -28.77
N ILE A 240 55.78 -38.17 -29.79
CA ILE A 240 54.54 -38.98 -29.77
C ILE A 240 54.78 -40.29 -28.98
N PRO A 241 53.76 -40.79 -28.26
CA PRO A 241 53.35 -42.18 -28.49
C PRO A 241 51.83 -42.34 -28.72
N ALA A 242 51.54 -43.40 -29.47
CA ALA A 242 50.29 -43.75 -30.13
C ALA A 242 49.15 -44.16 -29.19
N GLY A 243 47.91 -44.04 -29.68
CA GLY A 243 46.74 -44.59 -29.00
C GLY A 243 45.39 -44.29 -29.65
N SER A 244 45.15 -44.89 -30.83
CA SER A 244 43.85 -45.43 -31.29
C SER A 244 42.54 -44.65 -31.09
N GLY A 245 41.98 -44.16 -32.21
CA GLY A 245 40.61 -44.50 -32.61
C GLY A 245 39.51 -43.45 -32.42
N PRO A 246 38.44 -43.49 -33.23
CA PRO A 246 37.97 -42.33 -33.98
C PRO A 246 36.52 -41.92 -33.66
N ALA A 247 36.12 -40.72 -34.08
CA ALA A 247 35.04 -40.51 -35.05
C ALA A 247 34.56 -39.05 -35.03
N ILE A 248 34.78 -38.39 -36.16
CA ILE A 248 34.17 -37.13 -36.57
C ILE A 248 32.71 -37.43 -36.93
N ALA A 249 31.77 -36.55 -36.56
CA ALA A 249 30.71 -36.14 -37.48
C ALA A 249 30.06 -34.81 -37.04
N PRO A 250 29.60 -34.01 -38.02
CA PRO A 250 29.56 -32.55 -37.95
C PRO A 250 28.14 -32.01 -37.78
N GLY A 251 28.05 -30.69 -37.59
CA GLY A 251 26.82 -29.99 -37.30
C GLY A 251 25.79 -29.91 -38.43
N GLN A 252 24.68 -29.29 -38.01
CA GLN A 252 23.58 -28.64 -38.75
C GLN A 252 22.50 -29.53 -39.39
N PRO A 253 21.26 -29.02 -39.67
CA PRO A 253 20.63 -27.73 -39.34
C PRO A 253 19.15 -27.78 -38.88
N ARG A 254 18.65 -26.61 -38.45
CA ARG A 254 17.30 -25.99 -38.64
C ARG A 254 15.97 -26.71 -38.32
N SER A 255 15.15 -25.90 -37.61
CA SER A 255 13.71 -25.61 -37.80
C SER A 255 12.65 -26.64 -37.40
N GLY A 256 11.97 -26.29 -36.30
CA GLY A 256 10.54 -25.96 -36.31
C GLY A 256 9.54 -27.10 -36.27
N THR A 257 8.81 -27.24 -35.15
CA THR A 257 7.41 -27.67 -35.20
C THR A 257 6.64 -27.13 -33.98
N SER A 258 5.51 -26.51 -34.30
CA SER A 258 4.40 -26.06 -33.47
C SER A 258 3.93 -27.11 -32.45
N VAL A 259 3.69 -26.67 -31.22
CA VAL A 259 2.96 -27.43 -30.19
C VAL A 259 1.53 -26.90 -30.14
N PRO A 260 0.47 -27.72 -30.30
CA PRO A 260 -0.87 -27.35 -29.90
C PRO A 260 -1.08 -27.69 -28.42
N VAL A 261 -1.58 -26.70 -27.67
CA VAL A 261 -2.01 -26.83 -26.28
C VAL A 261 -3.43 -27.39 -26.26
N ALA A 262 -3.63 -28.50 -25.55
CA ALA A 262 -4.93 -29.08 -25.25
C ALA A 262 -5.61 -28.36 -24.07
N ALA A 263 -6.94 -28.25 -24.17
CA ALA A 263 -7.85 -27.62 -23.23
C ALA A 263 -7.92 -28.34 -21.86
N PRO A 264 -8.59 -27.72 -20.86
CA PRO A 264 -9.97 -28.19 -20.61
C PRO A 264 -10.98 -27.08 -20.24
N SER A 265 -12.23 -27.30 -20.67
CA SER A 265 -13.48 -26.68 -20.15
C SER A 265 -13.70 -27.07 -18.67
N PRO A 266 -14.58 -26.42 -17.87
CA PRO A 266 -16.03 -26.63 -18.05
C PRO A 266 -17.03 -25.59 -17.47
N VAL A 267 -18.32 -25.85 -17.75
CA VAL A 267 -19.54 -25.58 -16.95
C VAL A 267 -20.26 -24.21 -17.04
N SER A 268 -21.29 -24.23 -17.91
CA SER A 268 -22.69 -23.82 -17.71
C SER A 268 -23.15 -23.43 -16.29
N LYS A 269 -23.82 -22.27 -16.16
CA LYS A 269 -25.10 -22.20 -15.43
C LYS A 269 -25.95 -21.01 -15.86
N LYS A 270 -27.11 -21.33 -16.46
CA LYS A 270 -28.32 -20.51 -16.49
C LYS A 270 -29.00 -20.56 -15.12
N ARG A 271 -29.38 -19.42 -14.56
CA ARG A 271 -30.75 -19.10 -14.11
C ARG A 271 -30.84 -17.63 -13.78
#